data_AF-A0A7Y2H1T2-F1
#
_entry.id   AF-A0A7Y2H1T2-F1
#
_cell.length_a   1.000
_cell.length_b   1.000
_cell.length_c   1.000
_cell.angle_alpha   90.00
_cell.angle_beta   90.00
_cell.angle_gamma   90.00
#
_symmetry.space_group_name_H-M   'P 1'
#
loop_
_entity.id
_entity.type
_entity.pdbx_description
1 polymer ?
#
loop_
_entity_poly.entity_id
_entity_poly.type
_entity_poly.pdbx_seq_one_letter_code
_entity_poly.pdbx_strand_id
1 'polypeptide(L)'
;MNVPATGGAYVRLLPLGFQKWAINQMLQDSIPVVLNVHPWELDPDQPRFPVSRRTQWTHYHNLGQTADRLDHLLDLAEFTSLRVLLAEALRKAS
;
A
#
# COMPACT_ATOMS: atom_id res chain seq x y z
N MET A 1 -15.31 4.97 10.86
CA MET A 1 -15.27 3.96 9.78
C MET A 1 -13.81 3.58 9.60
N ASN A 2 -13.46 2.29 9.61
CA ASN A 2 -12.07 1.83 9.41
C ASN A 2 -11.91 1.39 7.95
N VAL A 3 -11.26 2.22 7.13
CA VAL A 3 -10.98 1.92 5.73
C VAL A 3 -9.49 1.59 5.58
N PRO A 4 -9.12 0.42 5.06
CA PRO A 4 -7.73 0.11 4.78
C PRO A 4 -7.22 1.00 3.63
N ALA A 5 -6.08 1.67 3.83
CA ALA A 5 -5.56 2.66 2.87
C ALA A 5 -4.28 2.23 2.13
N THR A 6 -3.53 1.23 2.63
CA THR A 6 -2.12 1.03 2.24
C THR A 6 -1.71 -0.39 1.85
N GLY A 7 -2.63 -1.36 1.83
CA GLY A 7 -2.28 -2.78 1.64
C GLY A 7 -2.96 -3.45 0.44
N GLY A 8 -2.19 -4.25 -0.32
CA GLY A 8 -2.70 -5.12 -1.38
C GLY A 8 -3.55 -4.37 -2.41
N ALA A 9 -4.71 -4.93 -2.75
CA ALA A 9 -5.59 -4.37 -3.78
C ALA A 9 -5.97 -2.89 -3.53
N TYR A 10 -5.95 -2.40 -2.29
CA TYR A 10 -6.28 -1.00 -1.98
C TYR A 10 -5.30 0.00 -2.59
N VAL A 11 -4.03 -0.37 -2.77
CA VAL A 11 -3.03 0.47 -3.46
C VAL A 11 -3.47 0.78 -4.89
N ARG A 12 -4.10 -0.20 -5.56
CA ARG A 12 -4.58 -0.08 -6.95
C ARG A 12 -6.02 0.42 -7.06
N LEU A 13 -6.88 0.06 -6.11
CA LEU A 13 -8.32 0.33 -6.16
C LEU A 13 -8.69 1.73 -5.63
N LEU A 14 -7.97 2.26 -4.62
CA LEU A 14 -8.33 3.56 -4.03
C LEU A 14 -7.76 4.73 -4.83
N PRO A 15 -8.41 5.90 -4.87
CA PRO A 15 -7.83 7.11 -5.47
C PRO A 15 -6.50 7.51 -4.79
N LEU A 16 -5.51 7.96 -5.58
CA LEU A 16 -4.18 8.29 -5.05
C LEU A 16 -4.25 9.44 -4.03
N GLY A 17 -5.05 10.47 -4.31
CA GLY A 17 -5.24 11.58 -3.39
C GLY A 17 -5.82 11.16 -2.04
N PHE A 18 -6.71 10.16 -2.02
CA PHE A 18 -7.23 9.59 -0.78
C PHE A 18 -6.14 8.86 -0.01
N GLN A 19 -5.31 8.06 -0.68
CA GLN A 19 -4.19 7.34 -0.04
C GLN A 19 -3.18 8.33 0.56
N LYS A 20 -2.78 9.37 -0.20
CA LYS A 20 -1.88 10.42 0.28
C LYS A 20 -2.45 11.13 1.52
N TRP A 21 -3.73 11.51 1.48
CA TRP A 21 -4.40 12.13 2.62
C TRP A 21 -4.40 11.20 3.85
N ALA A 22 -4.80 9.94 3.69
CA ALA A 22 -4.87 8.98 4.79
C ALA A 22 -3.49 8.72 5.43
N ILE A 23 -2.46 8.56 4.61
CA ILE A 23 -1.08 8.38 5.09
C ILE A 23 -0.62 9.62 5.85
N ASN A 24 -0.80 10.82 5.29
CA ASN A 24 -0.40 12.06 5.95
C ASN A 24 -1.10 12.25 7.30
N GLN A 25 -2.39 11.91 7.40
CA GLN A 25 -3.12 11.93 8.67
C GLN A 25 -2.49 10.96 9.69
N MET A 26 -2.22 9.71 9.29
CA MET A 26 -1.59 8.72 10.17
C MET A 26 -0.20 9.17 10.65
N LEU A 27 0.60 9.75 9.75
CA LEU A 27 1.92 10.27 10.09
C LEU A 27 1.85 11.44 11.06
N GLN A 28 0.89 12.36 10.90
CA GLN A 28 0.65 13.46 11.85
C GLN A 28 0.27 12.94 13.23
N ASP A 29 -0.49 11.86 13.29
CA ASP A 29 -0.88 11.18 14.53
C ASP A 29 0.22 10.26 15.08
N SER A 30 1.42 10.27 14.50
CA SER A 30 2.56 9.41 14.87
C SER A 30 2.24 7.91 14.80
N ILE A 31 1.31 7.52 13.94
CA ILE A 31 0.93 6.12 13.68
C ILE A 31 1.81 5.58 12.55
N PRO A 32 2.62 4.53 12.79
CA PRO A 32 3.41 3.91 11.74
C PRO A 32 2.53 3.38 10.61
N VAL A 33 2.95 3.64 9.37
CA VAL A 33 2.26 3.19 8.16
C VAL A 33 3.03 2.03 7.54
N VAL A 34 2.32 0.98 7.12
CA VAL A 34 2.88 -0.13 6.35
C VAL A 34 2.28 -0.14 4.96
N LEU A 35 3.13 0.03 3.95
CA LEU A 35 2.79 -0.21 2.54
C LEU A 35 3.13 -1.65 2.21
N ASN A 36 2.17 -2.40 1.69
CA ASN A 36 2.36 -3.79 1.31
C ASN A 36 1.86 -4.01 -0.13
N VAL A 37 2.76 -4.46 -1.00
CA VAL A 37 2.50 -4.79 -2.41
C VAL A 37 3.07 -6.16 -2.73
N HIS A 38 2.38 -6.91 -3.57
CA HIS A 38 2.93 -8.15 -4.10
C HIS A 38 3.74 -7.88 -5.37
N PRO A 39 4.82 -8.65 -5.64
CA PRO A 39 5.61 -8.46 -6.86
C PRO A 39 4.78 -8.48 -8.15
N TRP A 40 3.76 -9.35 -8.23
CA TRP A 40 2.87 -9.43 -9.38
C TRP A 40 2.04 -8.15 -9.59
N GLU A 41 1.80 -7.35 -8.55
CA GLU A 41 1.06 -6.09 -8.68
C GLU A 41 1.88 -5.00 -9.39
N LEU A 42 3.19 -5.21 -9.54
CA LEU A 42 4.12 -4.35 -10.25
C LEU A 42 4.50 -4.90 -11.65
N ASP A 43 3.88 -6.02 -12.06
CA ASP A 43 4.10 -6.64 -13.37
C ASP A 43 2.86 -6.47 -14.26
N PRO A 44 2.78 -5.40 -15.08
CA PRO A 44 1.65 -5.20 -15.99
C PRO A 44 1.57 -6.24 -17.12
N ASP A 45 2.69 -6.90 -17.42
CA ASP A 45 2.86 -7.82 -18.53
C ASP A 45 2.58 -9.28 -18.14
N GLN A 46 2.19 -9.51 -16.89
CA GLN A 46 1.84 -10.83 -16.40
C GLN A 46 0.74 -11.52 -17.25
N PRO A 47 0.78 -12.87 -17.36
CA PRO A 47 -0.25 -13.62 -18.06
C PRO A 47 -1.67 -13.33 -17.55
N ARG A 48 -2.63 -13.29 -18.47
CA ARG A 48 -4.05 -13.14 -18.13
C ARG A 48 -4.68 -14.50 -17.85
N PHE A 49 -5.27 -14.65 -16.68
CA PHE A 49 -5.89 -15.89 -16.24
C PHE A 49 -7.41 -15.89 -16.53
N PRO A 50 -7.99 -17.04 -16.94
CA PRO A 50 -9.42 -17.20 -17.16
C PRO A 50 -10.14 -17.36 -15.81
N VAL A 51 -10.34 -16.25 -15.10
CA VAL A 51 -11.02 -16.18 -13.80
C VAL A 51 -12.35 -15.43 -13.89
N SER A 52 -13.16 -15.48 -12.83
CA SER A 52 -14.45 -14.77 -12.79
C SER A 52 -14.26 -13.25 -12.99
N ARG A 53 -15.26 -12.57 -13.57
CA ARG A 53 -15.20 -11.13 -13.84
C ARG A 53 -14.84 -10.29 -12.60
N ARG A 54 -15.37 -10.68 -11.43
CA ARG A 54 -15.06 -10.03 -10.15
C ARG A 54 -13.56 -10.13 -9.83
N THR A 55 -12.99 -11.31 -10.00
CA THR A 55 -11.56 -11.57 -9.76
C THR A 55 -10.71 -10.84 -10.79
N GLN A 56 -11.09 -10.87 -12.07
CA GLN A 56 -10.39 -10.11 -13.11
C GLN A 56 -10.34 -8.62 -12.79
N TRP A 57 -11.45 -8.04 -12.32
CA TRP A 57 -11.49 -6.62 -11.96
C TRP A 57 -10.52 -6.31 -10.81
N THR A 58 -10.61 -7.00 -9.67
CA THR A 58 -9.71 -6.70 -8.53
C THR A 58 -8.25 -7.05 -8.82
N HIS A 59 -7.98 -8.01 -9.69
CA HIS A 59 -6.63 -8.44 -10.03
C HIS A 59 -5.97 -7.52 -11.07
N TYR A 60 -6.72 -7.03 -12.06
CA TYR A 60 -6.13 -6.26 -13.18
C TYR A 60 -6.42 -4.76 -13.17
N HIS A 61 -7.31 -4.27 -12.30
CA HIS A 61 -7.61 -2.84 -12.23
C HIS A 61 -6.36 -2.04 -11.87
N ASN A 62 -6.12 -0.97 -12.64
CA ASN A 62 -4.98 -0.05 -12.53
C ASN A 62 -3.59 -0.71 -12.46
N LEU A 63 -3.45 -1.95 -12.93
CA LEU A 63 -2.21 -2.71 -12.80
C LEU A 63 -0.99 -1.97 -13.40
N GLY A 64 -1.15 -1.39 -14.59
CA GLY A 64 -0.09 -0.61 -15.25
C GLY A 64 0.24 0.75 -14.62
N GLN A 65 -0.52 1.20 -13.62
CA GLN A 65 -0.25 2.44 -12.89
C GLN A 65 0.31 2.15 -11.48
N THR A 66 0.42 0.89 -11.07
CA THR A 66 0.76 0.54 -9.68
C THR A 66 2.15 1.01 -9.30
N ALA A 67 3.14 0.90 -10.20
CA ALA A 67 4.51 1.32 -9.95
C ALA A 67 4.60 2.83 -9.71
N ASP A 68 4.12 3.65 -10.64
CA ASP A 68 4.11 5.12 -10.51
C ASP A 68 3.37 5.58 -9.24
N ARG A 69 2.28 4.90 -8.90
CA ARG A 69 1.53 5.19 -7.67
C ARG A 69 2.32 4.83 -6.43
N LEU A 70 3.03 3.70 -6.44
CA LEU A 70 3.87 3.30 -5.34
C LEU A 70 4.98 4.33 -5.12
N ASP A 71 5.65 4.80 -6.18
CA ASP A 71 6.66 5.86 -6.10
C ASP A 71 6.11 7.11 -5.39
N HIS A 72 4.92 7.56 -5.81
CA HIS A 72 4.24 8.69 -5.15
C HIS A 72 3.89 8.49 -3.67
N LEU A 73 3.75 7.25 -3.21
CA LEU A 73 3.48 6.94 -1.80
C LEU A 73 4.79 6.79 -1.01
N LEU A 74 5.82 6.24 -1.65
CA LEU A 74 7.18 6.15 -1.10
C LEU A 74 7.79 7.55 -0.88
N ASP A 75 7.44 8.54 -1.70
CA ASP A 75 7.90 9.92 -1.53
C ASP A 75 7.31 10.65 -0.30
N LEU A 76 6.34 10.05 0.42
CA LEU A 76 5.65 10.73 1.52
C LEU A 76 6.40 10.69 2.85
N ALA A 77 7.33 9.75 3.04
CA ALA A 77 7.98 9.54 4.34
C ALA A 77 9.32 8.81 4.23
N GLU A 78 10.10 8.88 5.31
CA GLU A 78 11.26 8.00 5.48
C GLU A 78 10.82 6.60 5.91
N PHE A 79 11.54 5.58 5.42
CA PHE A 79 11.22 4.18 5.68
C PHE A 79 12.20 3.59 6.69
N THR A 80 11.65 2.71 7.52
CA THR A 80 12.43 1.82 8.38
C THR A 80 11.97 0.38 8.20
N SER A 81 12.73 -0.56 8.75
CA SER A 81 12.33 -1.96 8.77
C SER A 81 11.33 -2.22 9.91
N LEU A 82 10.42 -3.17 9.70
CA LEU A 82 9.55 -3.68 10.77
C LEU A 82 10.35 -4.14 12.00
N ARG A 83 11.57 -4.67 11.80
CA ARG A 83 12.47 -5.06 12.88
C ARG A 83 12.82 -3.87 13.78
N VAL A 84 13.22 -2.75 13.19
CA VAL A 84 13.60 -1.54 13.94
C VAL A 84 12.37 -0.98 14.67
N LEU A 85 11.25 -0.86 13.96
CA LEU A 85 9.99 -0.39 14.55
C LEU A 85 9.56 -1.23 15.77
N LEU A 86 9.61 -2.56 15.64
CA LEU A 86 9.27 -3.48 16.73
C LEU A 86 10.25 -3.36 17.91
N ALA A 87 11.55 -3.24 17.62
CA ALA A 87 12.55 -3.09 18.67
C ALA A 87 12.34 -1.79 19.48
N GLU A 88 11.98 -0.68 18.82
CA GLU A 88 11.67 0.58 19.49
C GLU A 88 10.39 0.52 20.31
N ALA A 89 9.34 -0.11 19.78
CA ALA A 89 8.07 -0.29 20.49
C ALA A 89 8.26 -1.11 21.79
N LEU A 90 9.04 -2.19 21.74
CA LEU A 90 9.33 -3.02 22.91
C LEU A 90 10.12 -2.26 23.99
N ARG A 91 11.06 -1.40 23.59
CA ARG A 91 11.82 -0.55 24.54
C ARG A 91 10.93 0.46 25.25
N LYS A 92 9.96 1.06 24.56
CA LYS A 92 9.01 2.04 25.15
C LYS A 92 8.00 1.41 26.11
N ALA A 93 7.76 0.12 25.99
CA ALA A 93 6.82 -0.63 26.84
C ALA A 93 7.47 -1.20 28.11
N SER A 94 8.79 -1.08 28.26
CA SER A 94 9.58 -1.52 29.43
C SER A 94 9.78 -0.36 30.39
#